data_AF-A0A0W0STM3-F1
#
_entry.id   AF-A0A0W0STM3-F1
#
_cell.length_a   1.000
_cell.length_b   1.000
_cell.length_c   1.000
_cell.angle_alpha   90.00
_cell.angle_beta   90.00
_cell.angle_gamma   90.00
#
_symmetry.space_group_name_H-M   'P 1'
#
loop_
_entity.id
_entity.type
_entity.pdbx_description
1 polymer ?
#
loop_
_entity_poly.entity_id
_entity_poly.type
_entity_poly.pdbx_seq_one_letter_code
_entity_poly.pdbx_strand_id
1 'polypeptide(L)' 'MNKISELKRTLCENLPWNKARLDCFTRLLLALFVVRTVNLSEIAVAFASKAEVSSR' A
#
# COMPACT_ATOMS: atom_id res chain seq x y z
N MET A 1 16.12 2.15 9.10
CA MET A 1 14.79 2.10 9.75
C MET A 1 13.92 3.32 9.51
N ASN A 2 14.48 4.52 9.34
CA ASN A 2 13.70 5.78 9.22
C ASN A 2 12.67 5.81 8.09
N LYS A 3 12.96 5.24 6.91
CA LYS A 3 12.02 5.25 5.77
C LYS A 3 10.73 4.43 6.01
N ILE A 4 10.82 3.38 6.83
CA ILE A 4 9.66 2.56 7.21
C ILE A 4 8.76 3.34 8.16
N SER A 5 9.37 4.10 9.08
CA SER A 5 8.66 4.98 10.00
C SER A 5 7.92 6.10 9.27
N GLU A 6 8.53 6.68 8.24
CA GLU A 6 7.90 7.70 7.38
C GLU A 6 6.69 7.16 6.63
N LEU A 7 6.84 6.02 5.94
CA LEU A 7 5.71 5.39 5.25
C LEU A 7 4.56 5.07 6.21
N LYS A 8 4.88 4.49 7.38
CA LYS A 8 3.88 4.19 8.40
C LYS A 8 3.18 5.45 8.89
N ARG A 9 3.91 6.54 9.12
CA ARG A 9 3.36 7.84 9.54
C ARG A 9 2.39 8.38 8.50
N THR A 10 2.78 8.43 7.24
CA THR A 10 1.89 8.88 6.14
C THR A 10 0.64 8.01 6.05
N LEU A 11 0.76 6.69 6.23
CA LEU A 11 -0.39 5.79 6.24
C LEU A 11 -1.32 6.05 7.43
N CYS A 12 -0.79 6.29 8.64
CA CYS A 12 -1.59 6.66 9.81
C CYS A 12 -2.38 7.96 9.61
N GLU A 13 -1.78 8.95 8.92
CA GLU A 13 -2.40 10.26 8.68
C GLU A 13 -3.55 10.18 7.67
N ASN A 14 -3.48 9.25 6.71
CA ASN A 14 -4.45 9.15 5.61
C ASN A 14 -5.50 8.05 5.81
N LEU A 15 -5.24 7.06 6.67
CA LEU A 15 -6.13 5.91 6.88
C LEU A 15 -6.60 5.86 8.34
N PRO A 16 -7.91 5.95 8.62
CA PRO A 16 -8.46 5.82 9.97
C PRO A 16 -8.51 4.35 10.41
N TRP A 17 -7.36 3.66 10.34
CA TRP A 17 -7.21 2.24 10.64
C TRP A 17 -6.55 2.04 12.00
N ASN A 18 -6.80 0.88 12.61
CA ASN A 18 -6.11 0.49 13.82
C ASN A 18 -4.64 0.12 13.55
N LYS A 19 -3.83 0.11 14.62
CA LYS A 19 -2.39 -0.16 14.56
C LYS A 19 -2.05 -1.48 13.86
N ALA A 20 -2.81 -2.55 14.11
CA ALA A 20 -2.54 -3.86 13.54
C ALA A 20 -2.74 -3.87 12.01
N ARG A 21 -3.80 -3.23 11.51
CA ARG A 21 -4.04 -3.09 10.06
C ARG A 21 -2.96 -2.25 9.40
N LEU A 22 -2.57 -1.14 10.01
CA LEU A 22 -1.51 -0.26 9.51
C LEU A 22 -0.16 -0.98 9.47
N ASP A 23 0.19 -1.72 10.52
CA ASP A 23 1.44 -2.50 10.57
C ASP A 23 1.48 -3.61 9.52
N CYS A 24 0.37 -4.33 9.34
CA CYS A 24 0.24 -5.34 8.29
C CYS A 24 0.39 -4.72 6.89
N PHE A 25 -0.35 -3.64 6.61
CA PHE A 25 -0.36 -3.00 5.30
C PHE A 25 0.99 -2.35 4.95
N THR A 26 1.64 -1.70 5.92
CA THR A 26 2.99 -1.12 5.73
C THR A 26 4.00 -2.21 5.33
N ARG A 27 3.97 -3.36 6.01
CA ARG A 27 4.86 -4.49 5.69
C ARG A 27 4.56 -5.10 4.34
N LEU A 28 3.28 -5.23 3.98
CA LEU A 28 2.86 -5.73 2.67
C LEU A 28 3.36 -4.82 1.55
N LEU A 29 3.16 -3.50 1.65
CA LEU A 29 3.64 -2.53 0.66
C LEU A 29 5.16 -2.60 0.49
N LEU A 30 5.90 -2.68 1.59
CA LEU A 30 7.36 -2.83 1.54
C LEU A 30 7.77 -4.14 0.85
N ALA A 31 7.09 -5.25 1.14
CA ALA A 31 7.35 -6.52 0.48
C ALA A 31 7.15 -6.41 -1.04
N LEU A 32 6.04 -5.79 -1.48
CA LEU A 32 5.76 -5.55 -2.90
C LEU A 32 6.86 -4.72 -3.58
N PHE A 33 7.35 -3.67 -2.92
CA PHE A 33 8.45 -2.85 -3.44
C PHE A 33 9.79 -3.58 -3.47
N VAL A 34 10.06 -4.46 -2.51
CA VAL A 34 11.31 -5.23 -2.45
C VAL A 34 11.36 -6.29 -3.54
N VAL A 35 10.27 -7.05 -3.72
CA VAL A 35 10.27 -8.17 -4.67
C VAL A 35 10.31 -7.70 -6.12
N ARG A 36 9.82 -6.48 -6.44
CA ARG A 36 9.84 -5.85 -7.78
C ARG A 36 9.28 -6.68 -8.94
N THR A 37 8.69 -7.84 -8.65
CA THR A 37 8.08 -8.76 -9.61
C THR A 37 6.57 -8.54 -9.74
N VAL A 38 6.00 -7.65 -8.94
CA VAL A 38 4.56 -7.45 -8.91
C VAL A 38 4.14 -6.34 -9.84
N ASN A 39 3.24 -6.66 -10.76
CA ASN A 39 2.63 -5.67 -11.63
C ASN A 39 1.60 -4.87 -10.82
N LEU A 40 2.03 -3.72 -10.29
CA LEU A 40 1.14 -2.79 -9.56
C LEU A 40 -0.07 -2.38 -10.41
N SER A 41 0.08 -2.46 -11.74
CA SER A 41 -0.99 -2.13 -12.64
C SER A 41 -2.16 -3.10 -12.61
N GLU A 42 -1.85 -4.39 -12.53
CA GLU A 42 -2.85 -5.45 -12.42
C GLU A 42 -3.46 -5.46 -11.02
N ILE A 43 -2.65 -5.21 -9.99
CA ILE A 43 -3.14 -5.06 -8.61
C ILE A 43 -4.23 -3.98 -8.52
N ALA A 44 -4.03 -2.83 -9.16
CA ALA A 44 -5.01 -1.74 -9.13
C ALA A 44 -6.38 -2.16 -9.69
N VAL A 45 -6.40 -3.01 -10.72
CA VAL A 45 -7.62 -3.53 -11.34
C VAL A 45 -8.22 -4.69 -10.52
N ALA A 46 -7.38 -5.47 -9.84
CA ALA A 46 -7.80 -6.58 -9.00
C ALA A 46 -8.47 -6.13 -7.69
N PHE A 47 -8.11 -4.95 -7.17
CA PHE A 47 -8.86 -4.35 -6.08
C PHE A 47 -10.28 -4.06 -6.53
N ALA A 48 -11.28 -4.62 -5.84
CA ALA A 48 -12.69 -4.34 -6.05
C ALA A 48 -12.96 -2.86 -5.71
N SER A 49 -12.77 -2.00 -6.70
CA SER A 49 -12.80 -0.56 -6.59
C SER A 49 -13.46 0.00 -7.85
N LYS A 50 -14.05 1.19 -7.74
CA LYS A 50 -14.63 1.90 -8.90
C LYS A 50 -13.57 2.54 -9.81
N ALA A 51 -12.28 2.33 -9.54
CA ALA A 51 -11.19 2.89 -10.33
C ALA A 51 -11.09 2.20 -11.69
N GLU A 52 -11.29 2.97 -12.76
CA GLU A 52 -11.17 2.48 -14.12
C GLU A 52 -9.70 2.44 -14.57
N VAL A 53 -9.37 1.55 -15.51
CA VAL A 53 -8.01 1.45 -16.12
C VAL A 53 -7.55 2.79 -16.71
N SER A 54 -8.51 3.63 -17.12
CA SER A 54 -8.34 4.99 -17.65
C SER A 54 -7.94 6.04 -16.59
N SER A 55 -8.07 5.75 -15.29
CA SER A 55 -7.71 6.68 -14.19
C SER A 55 -6.18 6.80 -13.97
N ARG A 56 -5.39 6.34 -14.93
CA ARG A 56 -3.95 6.11 -14.79
C ARG A 56 -3.10 7.17 -15.48
#